data_AF-A0A2N1Q9N9-F1
#
_entry.id   AF-A0A2N1Q9N9-F1
#
_cell.length_a   1.000
_cell.length_b   1.000
_cell.length_c   1.000
_cell.angle_alpha   90.00
_cell.angle_beta   90.00
_cell.angle_gamma   90.00
#
_symmetry.space_group_name_H-M   'P 1'
#
loop_
_entity.id
_entity.type
_entity.pdbx_description
1 polymer ?
#
loop_
_entity_poly.entity_id
_entity_poly.type
_entity_poly.pdbx_seq_one_letter_code
_entity_poly.pdbx_strand_id
1 'polypeptide(L)'
;MMEHQTLKTIDHEATLLDLKNSIQELREQIKVQPKAVIQSSQKPLVTIKQVEDIMNSDDKDKKAMMQSAWGHLKDYPKAHLKMVAYLLSQSELEAVSNTMLIVYDDISSCKRILEPEMKKLVLEIFNSKQNLIDDYVAILKSDWIVIKGIYLDLWKKGQKKPKLPPYDLKLYKNEQPDIKKEPEIISLAKEYFGDKVTIKE
;
A
#
# COMPACT_ATOMS: atom_id res chain seq x y z
N MET A 1 16.60 47.54 -39.25
CA MET A 1 15.54 46.69 -38.66
C MET A 1 16.00 45.28 -38.25
N MET A 2 17.20 44.81 -38.61
CA MET A 2 17.66 43.44 -38.28
C MET A 2 18.31 43.27 -36.89
N GLU A 3 18.82 44.34 -36.27
CA GLU A 3 19.55 44.24 -34.99
C GLU A 3 18.67 43.92 -33.76
N HIS A 4 17.38 44.27 -33.81
CA HIS A 4 16.47 44.01 -32.69
C HIS A 4 15.99 42.54 -32.61
N GLN A 5 16.05 41.78 -33.70
CA GLN A 5 15.68 40.37 -33.68
C GLN A 5 16.82 39.51 -33.12
N THR A 6 18.07 39.85 -33.43
CA THR A 6 19.26 39.12 -32.94
C THR A 6 19.47 39.31 -31.43
N LEU A 7 19.18 40.50 -30.90
CA LEU A 7 19.26 40.76 -29.45
C LEU A 7 18.25 39.93 -28.65
N LYS A 8 17.01 39.80 -29.14
CA LYS A 8 15.98 38.99 -28.49
C LYS A 8 16.29 37.51 -28.49
N THR A 9 16.87 36.99 -29.58
CA THR A 9 17.27 35.58 -29.64
C THR A 9 18.41 35.25 -28.68
N ILE A 10 19.34 36.17 -28.47
CA ILE A 10 20.45 36.00 -27.52
C ILE A 10 19.93 35.95 -26.07
N ASP A 11 18.97 36.80 -25.70
CA ASP A 11 18.35 36.76 -24.36
C ASP A 11 17.56 35.45 -24.12
N HIS A 12 16.90 34.92 -25.15
CA HIS A 12 16.19 33.65 -25.05
C HIS A 12 17.13 32.44 -24.91
N GLU A 13 18.28 32.45 -25.58
CA GLU A 13 19.30 31.41 -25.42
C GLU A 13 19.95 31.47 -24.03
N ALA A 14 20.23 32.67 -23.51
CA ALA A 14 20.78 32.86 -22.17
C ALA A 14 19.82 32.33 -21.09
N THR A 15 18.52 32.64 -21.20
CA THR A 15 17.50 32.14 -20.26
C THR A 15 17.30 30.62 -20.34
N LEU A 16 17.37 30.03 -21.53
CA LEU A 16 17.33 28.57 -21.71
C LEU A 16 18.53 27.87 -21.07
N LEU A 17 19.72 28.45 -21.18
CA LEU A 17 20.93 27.91 -20.58
C LEU A 17 20.86 27.95 -19.05
N ASP A 18 20.36 29.05 -18.49
CA ASP A 18 20.20 29.25 -17.05
C ASP A 18 19.14 28.30 -16.44
N LEU A 19 18.01 28.11 -17.15
CA LEU A 19 17.01 27.11 -16.81
C LEU A 19 17.57 25.68 -16.82
N LYS A 20 18.40 25.36 -17.82
CA LYS A 20 19.02 24.03 -17.93
C LYS A 20 20.01 23.77 -16.79
N ASN A 21 20.80 24.78 -16.43
CA ASN A 21 21.71 24.71 -15.28
C ASN A 21 20.94 24.57 -13.96
N SER A 22 19.88 25.36 -13.76
CA SER A 22 19.00 25.26 -12.59
C SER A 22 18.38 23.86 -12.44
N ILE A 23 17.92 23.26 -13.55
CA ILE A 23 17.39 21.88 -13.54
C ILE A 23 18.47 20.87 -13.18
N GLN A 24 19.69 21.06 -13.66
CA GLN A 24 20.81 20.16 -13.37
C GLN A 24 21.25 20.24 -11.91
N GLU A 25 21.34 21.46 -11.36
CA GLU A 25 21.61 21.70 -9.93
C GLU A 25 20.52 21.09 -9.05
N LEU A 26 19.24 21.27 -9.39
CA LEU A 26 18.12 20.64 -8.68
C LEU A 26 18.21 19.11 -8.71
N ARG A 27 18.59 18.51 -9.85
CA ARG A 27 18.79 17.06 -9.97
C ARG A 27 19.97 16.55 -9.13
N GLU A 28 21.04 17.32 -9.03
CA GLU A 28 22.19 17.00 -8.18
C GLU A 28 21.83 17.14 -6.69
N GLN A 29 21.10 18.18 -6.30
CA GLN A 29 20.58 18.32 -4.93
C GLN A 29 19.67 17.14 -4.53
N ILE A 30 18.82 16.65 -5.44
CA ILE A 30 17.98 15.45 -5.20
C ILE A 30 18.82 14.18 -5.04
N LYS A 31 19.98 14.07 -5.69
CA LYS A 31 20.88 12.91 -5.55
C LYS A 31 21.68 12.92 -4.24
N VAL A 32 21.99 14.09 -3.70
CA VAL A 32 22.89 14.25 -2.54
C VAL A 32 22.11 14.32 -1.21
N GLN A 33 20.82 14.66 -1.23
CA GLN A 33 20.01 14.54 -0.02
C GLN A 33 19.76 13.06 0.32
N PRO A 34 20.21 12.57 1.49
CA PRO A 34 19.73 11.28 1.95
C PRO A 34 18.22 11.40 2.09
N LYS A 35 17.46 10.57 1.37
CA LYS A 35 16.02 10.43 1.58
C LYS A 35 15.83 10.21 3.07
N ALA A 36 15.35 11.23 3.78
CA ALA A 36 15.01 11.10 5.19
C ALA A 36 14.02 9.95 5.26
N VAL A 37 14.44 8.84 5.86
CA VAL A 37 13.52 7.78 6.25
C VAL A 37 12.67 8.43 7.31
N ILE A 38 11.48 8.89 6.93
CA ILE A 38 10.47 9.32 7.87
C ILE A 38 10.19 8.06 8.70
N GLN A 39 10.81 7.96 9.88
CA GLN A 39 10.43 6.99 10.89
C GLN A 39 9.07 7.44 11.41
N SER A 40 8.02 7.11 10.66
CA SER A 40 6.68 7.09 11.19
C SER A 40 6.68 6.15 12.39
N SER A 41 6.27 6.64 13.55
CA SER A 41 6.05 5.83 14.75
C SER A 41 4.90 4.82 14.58
N GLN A 42 4.13 4.94 13.49
CA GLN A 42 3.00 4.08 13.21
C GLN A 42 3.47 2.77 12.55
N LYS A 43 2.93 1.65 13.04
CA LYS A 43 3.22 0.34 12.45
C LYS A 43 2.65 0.25 11.03
N PRO A 44 3.47 -0.07 10.02
CA PRO A 44 2.98 -0.27 8.66
C PRO A 44 2.12 -1.54 8.59
N LEU A 45 1.01 -1.48 7.86
CA LEU A 45 0.12 -2.61 7.58
C LEU A 45 0.74 -3.57 6.56
N VAL A 46 1.51 -3.02 5.63
CA VAL A 46 2.21 -3.78 4.58
C VAL A 46 3.60 -3.21 4.43
N THR A 47 4.59 -4.09 4.31
CA THR A 47 5.99 -3.72 4.09
C THR A 47 6.42 -4.09 2.67
N ILE A 48 7.39 -3.35 2.13
CA ILE A 48 7.95 -3.65 0.81
C ILE A 48 8.58 -5.05 0.73
N LYS A 49 9.10 -5.56 1.85
CA LYS A 49 9.67 -6.91 1.94
C LYS A 49 8.61 -8.00 1.71
N GLN A 50 7.41 -7.82 2.27
CA GLN A 50 6.30 -8.75 2.01
C GLN A 50 5.91 -8.76 0.54
N VAL A 51 5.89 -7.60 -0.12
CA VAL A 51 5.62 -7.50 -1.56
C VAL A 51 6.74 -8.18 -2.37
N GLU A 52 8.01 -7.96 -2.01
CA GLU A 52 9.17 -8.63 -2.60
C GLU A 52 9.08 -10.16 -2.49
N ASP A 53 8.77 -10.68 -1.30
CA ASP A 53 8.66 -12.11 -1.04
C ASP A 53 7.54 -12.75 -1.87
N ILE A 54 6.38 -12.09 -1.98
CA ILE A 54 5.26 -12.56 -2.81
C ILE A 54 5.66 -12.57 -4.28
N MET A 55 6.25 -11.48 -4.80
CA MET A 55 6.67 -11.42 -6.20
C MET A 55 7.72 -12.47 -6.55
N ASN A 56 8.67 -12.73 -5.64
CA ASN A 56 9.72 -13.71 -5.83
C ASN A 56 9.23 -15.17 -5.71
N SER A 57 8.03 -15.37 -5.15
CA SER A 57 7.38 -16.67 -5.00
C SER A 57 6.13 -16.83 -5.86
N ASP A 58 5.91 -15.93 -6.82
CA ASP A 58 4.71 -15.90 -7.65
C ASP A 58 4.53 -17.19 -8.47
N ASP A 59 3.37 -17.81 -8.31
CA ASP A 59 2.90 -18.97 -9.05
C ASP A 59 1.91 -18.52 -10.12
N LYS A 60 2.39 -18.53 -11.38
CA LYS A 60 1.63 -18.05 -12.53
C LYS A 60 0.40 -18.90 -12.84
N ASP A 61 0.48 -20.21 -12.62
CA ASP A 61 -0.61 -21.13 -12.92
C ASP A 61 -1.72 -20.95 -11.88
N LYS A 62 -1.35 -20.85 -10.61
CA LYS A 62 -2.27 -20.55 -9.52
C LYS A 62 -2.91 -19.18 -9.68
N LYS A 63 -2.12 -18.16 -10.04
CA LYS A 63 -2.64 -16.82 -10.36
C LYS A 63 -3.66 -16.88 -11.50
N ALA A 64 -3.35 -17.53 -12.61
CA ALA A 64 -4.26 -17.62 -13.76
C ALA A 64 -5.58 -18.32 -13.39
N MET A 65 -5.50 -19.41 -12.61
CA MET A 65 -6.68 -20.09 -12.07
C MET A 65 -7.53 -19.15 -11.22
N MET A 66 -6.93 -18.45 -10.25
CA MET A 66 -7.67 -17.53 -9.38
C MET A 66 -8.23 -16.32 -10.14
N GLN A 67 -7.49 -15.82 -11.12
CA GLN A 67 -7.89 -14.69 -11.96
C GLN A 67 -9.09 -15.05 -12.84
N SER A 68 -9.20 -16.30 -13.30
CA SER A 68 -10.38 -16.78 -14.04
C SER A 68 -11.66 -16.75 -13.18
N ALA A 69 -11.53 -17.03 -11.88
CA ALA A 69 -12.65 -17.01 -10.94
C ALA A 69 -12.97 -15.60 -10.42
N TRP A 70 -12.07 -14.63 -10.61
CA TRP A 70 -12.15 -13.28 -10.03
C TRP A 70 -13.39 -12.51 -10.48
N GLY A 71 -13.80 -12.67 -11.74
CA GLY A 71 -15.00 -12.03 -12.28
C GLY A 71 -16.30 -12.44 -11.58
N HIS A 72 -16.34 -13.65 -11.02
CA HIS A 72 -17.52 -14.18 -10.32
C HIS A 72 -17.69 -13.64 -8.89
N LEU A 73 -16.71 -12.90 -8.37
CA LEU A 73 -16.78 -12.31 -7.02
C LEU A 73 -17.90 -11.27 -6.89
N LYS A 74 -18.31 -10.62 -7.99
CA LYS A 74 -19.42 -9.65 -7.99
C LYS A 74 -20.76 -10.26 -7.57
N ASP A 75 -20.98 -11.51 -7.98
CA ASP A 75 -22.25 -12.22 -7.80
C ASP A 75 -22.12 -13.36 -6.78
N TYR A 76 -21.27 -13.16 -5.76
CA TYR A 76 -20.97 -14.20 -4.78
C TYR A 76 -22.24 -14.65 -4.02
N PRO A 77 -22.50 -15.97 -3.90
CA PRO A 77 -23.82 -16.47 -3.48
C PRO A 77 -24.10 -16.34 -1.97
N LYS A 78 -23.07 -16.29 -1.13
CA LYS A 78 -23.23 -16.21 0.33
C LYS A 78 -23.45 -14.75 0.77
N ALA A 79 -24.61 -14.47 1.37
CA ALA A 79 -25.03 -13.12 1.74
C ALA A 79 -24.03 -12.41 2.67
N HIS A 80 -23.50 -13.09 3.70
CA HIS A 80 -22.54 -12.49 4.64
C HIS A 80 -21.16 -12.19 4.03
N LEU A 81 -20.83 -12.82 2.91
CA LEU A 81 -19.57 -12.60 2.18
C LEU A 81 -19.72 -11.64 1.00
N LYS A 82 -20.95 -11.28 0.63
CA LYS A 82 -21.24 -10.51 -0.58
C LYS A 82 -20.55 -9.14 -0.60
N MET A 83 -20.53 -8.44 0.53
CA MET A 83 -19.85 -7.16 0.66
C MET A 83 -18.33 -7.27 0.44
N VAL A 84 -17.71 -8.29 1.03
CA VAL A 84 -16.26 -8.52 0.92
C VAL A 84 -15.89 -9.00 -0.48
N ALA A 85 -16.68 -9.89 -1.06
CA ALA A 85 -16.51 -10.35 -2.43
C ALA A 85 -16.67 -9.20 -3.43
N TYR A 86 -17.64 -8.30 -3.20
CA TYR A 86 -17.78 -7.08 -4.00
C TYR A 86 -16.55 -6.19 -3.89
N LEU A 87 -16.03 -5.96 -2.67
CA LEU A 87 -14.80 -5.17 -2.48
C LEU A 87 -13.61 -5.80 -3.22
N LEU A 88 -13.41 -7.11 -3.10
CA LEU A 88 -12.38 -7.85 -3.85
C LEU A 88 -12.56 -7.73 -5.37
N SER A 89 -13.80 -7.69 -5.86
CA SER A 89 -14.06 -7.55 -7.30
C SER A 89 -13.67 -6.19 -7.88
N GLN A 90 -13.49 -5.17 -7.02
CA GLN A 90 -12.96 -3.85 -7.40
C GLN A 90 -11.43 -3.81 -7.41
N SER A 91 -10.78 -4.92 -7.08
CA SER A 91 -9.33 -5.02 -6.96
C SER A 91 -8.71 -5.86 -8.07
N GLU A 92 -7.43 -5.63 -8.30
CA GLU A 92 -6.63 -6.38 -9.26
C GLU A 92 -5.74 -7.40 -8.55
N LEU A 93 -5.78 -8.65 -9.01
CA LEU A 93 -4.91 -9.72 -8.53
C LEU A 93 -3.57 -9.68 -9.29
N GLU A 94 -2.49 -9.34 -8.60
CA GLU A 94 -1.20 -9.08 -9.24
C GLU A 94 -0.15 -10.15 -9.02
N ALA A 95 -0.16 -10.83 -7.87
CA ALA A 95 0.69 -11.99 -7.64
C ALA A 95 0.03 -12.95 -6.65
N VAL A 96 0.28 -14.24 -6.82
CA VAL A 96 -0.25 -15.30 -5.97
C VAL A 96 0.82 -16.31 -5.66
N SER A 97 1.09 -16.54 -4.39
CA SER A 97 1.84 -17.69 -3.91
C SER A 97 1.04 -18.42 -2.83
N ASN A 98 1.59 -18.62 -1.64
CA ASN A 98 0.79 -18.87 -0.44
C ASN A 98 0.14 -17.58 0.08
N THR A 99 0.70 -16.42 -0.30
CA THR A 99 0.15 -15.10 0.02
C THR A 99 -0.23 -14.39 -1.26
N MET A 100 -1.38 -13.69 -1.27
CA MET A 100 -1.80 -12.90 -2.44
C MET A 100 -1.36 -11.45 -2.34
N LEU A 101 -1.01 -10.86 -3.49
CA LEU A 101 -0.87 -9.42 -3.67
C LEU A 101 -2.07 -8.90 -4.44
N ILE A 102 -2.83 -8.05 -3.78
CA ILE A 102 -4.02 -7.41 -4.32
C ILE A 102 -3.76 -5.91 -4.44
N VAL A 103 -4.29 -5.28 -5.49
CA VAL A 103 -4.10 -3.86 -5.76
C VAL A 103 -5.45 -3.15 -5.86
N TYR A 104 -5.56 -2.01 -5.18
CA TYR A 104 -6.74 -1.13 -5.24
C TYR A 104 -6.38 0.25 -5.77
N ASP A 105 -7.36 0.94 -6.34
CA ASP A 105 -7.21 2.32 -6.81
C ASP A 105 -7.17 3.34 -5.66
N ASP A 106 -7.66 2.99 -4.46
CA ASP A 106 -7.73 3.90 -3.32
C ASP A 106 -7.19 3.30 -2.00
N ILE A 107 -6.66 4.19 -1.15
CA ILE A 107 -6.05 3.83 0.15
C ILE A 107 -7.10 3.32 1.14
N SER A 108 -8.33 3.84 1.09
CA SER A 108 -9.39 3.47 2.03
C SER A 108 -9.78 2.00 1.87
N SER A 109 -9.91 1.53 0.62
CA SER A 109 -10.13 0.13 0.28
C SER A 109 -8.96 -0.76 0.71
N CYS A 110 -7.71 -0.32 0.51
CA CYS A 110 -6.53 -1.03 1.00
C CYS A 110 -6.57 -1.22 2.52
N LYS A 111 -6.88 -0.17 3.27
CA LYS A 111 -6.97 -0.24 4.74
C LYS A 111 -8.13 -1.14 5.19
N ARG A 112 -9.30 -0.94 4.61
CA ARG A 112 -10.53 -1.68 4.94
C ARG A 112 -10.36 -3.17 4.71
N ILE A 113 -9.83 -3.58 3.55
CA ILE A 113 -9.65 -5.00 3.27
C ILE A 113 -8.59 -5.62 4.20
N LEU A 114 -7.64 -4.85 4.73
CA LEU A 114 -6.61 -5.36 5.66
C LEU A 114 -7.09 -5.44 7.12
N GLU A 115 -8.32 -5.01 7.43
CA GLU A 115 -8.90 -5.16 8.76
C GLU A 115 -9.01 -6.64 9.15
N PRO A 116 -8.78 -7.02 10.43
CA PRO A 116 -8.77 -8.42 10.86
C PRO A 116 -10.08 -9.19 10.56
N GLU A 117 -11.22 -8.52 10.67
CA GLU A 117 -12.53 -9.11 10.35
C GLU A 117 -12.66 -9.39 8.86
N MET A 118 -12.28 -8.43 8.03
CA MET A 118 -12.28 -8.58 6.58
C MET A 118 -11.30 -9.67 6.14
N LYS A 119 -10.11 -9.75 6.75
CA LYS A 119 -9.13 -10.82 6.49
C LYS A 119 -9.72 -12.22 6.66
N LYS A 120 -10.47 -12.46 7.74
CA LYS A 120 -11.12 -13.76 7.98
C LYS A 120 -12.14 -14.09 6.88
N LEU A 121 -12.95 -13.11 6.48
CA LEU A 121 -13.97 -13.28 5.44
C LEU A 121 -13.35 -13.52 4.07
N VAL A 122 -12.26 -12.82 3.74
CA VAL A 122 -11.50 -13.05 2.51
C VAL A 122 -10.91 -14.46 2.47
N LEU A 123 -10.28 -14.90 3.56
CA LEU A 123 -9.77 -16.27 3.66
C LEU A 123 -10.90 -17.30 3.58
N GLU A 124 -12.08 -17.03 4.13
CA GLU A 124 -13.26 -17.90 3.96
C GLU A 124 -13.68 -18.02 2.49
N ILE A 125 -13.65 -16.91 1.73
CA ILE A 125 -13.99 -16.92 0.30
C ILE A 125 -13.04 -17.85 -0.47
N PHE A 126 -11.73 -17.63 -0.33
CA PHE A 126 -10.73 -18.36 -1.12
C PHE A 126 -10.49 -19.79 -0.63
N ASN A 127 -10.58 -20.04 0.68
CA ASN A 127 -10.30 -21.36 1.25
C ASN A 127 -11.54 -22.23 1.46
N SER A 128 -12.70 -21.83 0.93
CA SER A 128 -13.98 -22.53 1.15
C SER A 128 -14.02 -23.99 0.69
N LYS A 129 -13.27 -24.33 -0.36
CA LYS A 129 -13.23 -25.70 -0.94
C LYS A 129 -11.91 -26.41 -0.70
N GLN A 130 -10.81 -25.67 -0.79
CA GLN A 130 -9.44 -26.16 -0.61
C GLN A 130 -8.60 -25.01 -0.04
N ASN A 131 -7.55 -25.30 0.74
CA ASN A 131 -6.66 -24.24 1.22
C ASN A 131 -5.87 -23.66 0.04
N LEU A 132 -6.32 -22.51 -0.48
CA LEU A 132 -5.68 -21.81 -1.57
C LEU A 132 -4.60 -20.89 -1.05
N ILE A 133 -4.86 -20.12 0.00
CA ILE A 133 -3.96 -19.04 0.46
C ILE A 133 -3.92 -18.96 1.97
N ASP A 134 -2.76 -18.63 2.53
CA ASP A 134 -2.58 -18.49 3.97
C ASP A 134 -2.78 -17.04 4.43
N ASP A 135 -2.44 -16.06 3.59
CA ASP A 135 -2.64 -14.63 3.87
C ASP A 135 -2.78 -13.82 2.57
N TYR A 136 -3.03 -12.51 2.69
CA TYR A 136 -2.94 -11.56 1.59
C TYR A 136 -2.51 -10.17 2.08
N VAL A 137 -1.98 -9.40 1.13
CA VAL A 137 -1.63 -7.99 1.28
C VAL A 137 -2.32 -7.17 0.20
N ALA A 138 -2.64 -5.93 0.55
CA ALA A 138 -3.26 -4.98 -0.37
C ALA A 138 -2.38 -3.72 -0.47
N ILE A 139 -2.14 -3.24 -1.68
CA ILE A 139 -1.37 -2.00 -1.93
C ILE A 139 -2.10 -1.08 -2.91
N LEU A 140 -1.71 0.18 -2.91
CA LEU A 140 -2.26 1.18 -3.82
C LEU A 140 -1.70 0.98 -5.24
N LYS A 141 -2.54 1.16 -6.25
CA LYS A 141 -2.16 1.00 -7.66
C LYS A 141 -1.04 1.93 -8.10
N SER A 142 -1.03 3.17 -7.62
CA SER A 142 0.05 4.11 -7.93
C SER A 142 1.41 3.61 -7.42
N ASP A 143 1.44 3.05 -6.21
CA ASP A 143 2.67 2.49 -5.63
C ASP A 143 3.07 1.21 -6.35
N TRP A 144 2.10 0.37 -6.70
CA TRP A 144 2.32 -0.85 -7.45
C TRP A 144 2.98 -0.59 -8.81
N ILE A 145 2.52 0.41 -9.57
CA ILE A 145 3.10 0.75 -10.88
C ILE A 145 4.60 1.07 -10.74
N VAL A 146 4.97 1.83 -9.71
CA VAL A 146 6.38 2.19 -9.44
C VAL A 146 7.18 0.94 -9.06
N ILE A 147 6.66 0.13 -8.15
CA ILE A 147 7.31 -1.10 -7.66
C ILE A 147 7.52 -2.10 -8.81
N LYS A 148 6.49 -2.32 -9.63
CA LYS A 148 6.53 -3.22 -10.78
C LYS A 148 7.58 -2.78 -11.81
N GLY A 149 7.68 -1.47 -12.07
CA GLY A 149 8.72 -0.93 -12.95
C GLY A 149 10.14 -1.26 -12.45
N ILE A 150 10.41 -0.96 -11.18
CA ILE A 150 11.71 -1.24 -10.55
C ILE A 150 12.01 -2.75 -10.56
N TYR A 151 11.03 -3.58 -10.22
CA TYR A 151 11.19 -5.03 -10.19
C TYR A 151 11.57 -5.59 -11.57
N LEU A 152 10.85 -5.17 -12.62
CA LEU A 152 11.11 -5.60 -14.00
C LEU A 152 12.50 -5.16 -14.49
N ASP A 153 12.93 -3.95 -14.12
CA ASP A 153 14.27 -3.46 -14.49
C ASP A 153 15.38 -4.28 -13.82
N LEU A 154 15.22 -4.64 -12.55
CA LEU A 154 16.15 -5.51 -11.83
C LEU A 154 16.15 -6.94 -12.39
N TRP A 155 14.98 -7.46 -12.76
CA TRP A 155 14.84 -8.76 -13.41
C TRP A 155 15.57 -8.80 -14.77
N LYS A 156 15.35 -7.78 -15.61
CA LYS A 156 16.03 -7.64 -16.92
C LYS A 156 17.54 -7.52 -16.79
N LYS A 157 18.04 -6.97 -15.68
CA LYS A 157 19.48 -6.93 -15.33
C LYS A 157 20.05 -8.29 -14.89
N GLY A 158 19.24 -9.36 -14.93
CA GLY A 158 19.68 -10.73 -14.63
C GLY A 158 19.55 -11.13 -13.16
N GLN A 159 18.92 -10.32 -12.32
CA GLN A 159 18.67 -10.68 -10.92
C GLN A 159 17.47 -11.65 -10.85
N LYS A 160 17.75 -12.93 -10.59
CA LYS A 160 16.71 -13.97 -10.43
C LYS A 160 15.80 -13.78 -9.21
N LYS A 161 16.20 -12.96 -8.24
CA LYS A 161 15.42 -12.56 -7.07
C LYS A 161 15.67 -11.07 -6.82
N PRO A 162 14.99 -10.18 -7.56
CA PRO A 162 15.13 -8.75 -7.38
C PRO A 162 14.90 -8.35 -5.94
N LYS A 163 15.80 -7.53 -5.40
CA LYS A 163 15.61 -6.89 -4.10
C LYS A 163 15.07 -5.50 -4.31
N LEU A 164 13.87 -5.24 -3.83
CA LEU A 164 13.22 -3.96 -3.95
C LEU A 164 13.91 -2.94 -3.01
N PRO A 165 14.19 -1.71 -3.49
CA PRO A 165 14.71 -0.67 -2.62
C PRO A 165 13.67 -0.31 -1.55
N PRO A 166 14.09 0.27 -0.40
CA PRO A 166 13.16 0.77 0.60
C PRO A 166 12.14 1.72 -0.03
N TYR A 167 10.86 1.37 0.11
CA TYR A 167 9.73 2.15 -0.41
C TYR A 167 8.64 2.19 0.66
N ASP A 168 8.14 3.39 0.93
CA ASP A 168 7.04 3.60 1.88
C ASP A 168 5.70 3.52 1.15
N LEU A 169 4.91 2.51 1.48
CA LEU A 169 3.57 2.27 0.94
C LEU A 169 2.50 3.18 1.58
N LYS A 170 2.85 3.96 2.61
CA LYS A 170 1.94 4.88 3.33
C LYS A 170 0.70 4.21 3.93
N LEU A 171 0.71 2.89 4.04
CA LEU A 171 -0.35 2.10 4.65
C LEU A 171 -0.01 1.87 6.12
N TYR A 172 -0.44 2.81 6.95
CA TYR A 172 -0.25 2.75 8.39
C TYR A 172 -1.51 2.25 9.10
N LYS A 173 -1.31 1.46 10.16
CA LYS A 173 -2.41 1.09 11.04
C LYS A 173 -2.89 2.35 11.72
N ASN A 174 -4.18 2.64 11.64
CA ASN A 174 -4.75 3.71 12.45
C ASN A 174 -4.64 3.25 13.91
N GLU A 175 -3.65 3.75 14.63
CA GLU A 175 -3.70 3.75 16.08
C GLU A 175 -4.81 4.73 16.44
N GLN A 176 -6.05 4.24 16.53
CA GLN A 176 -6.94 4.85 17.50
C GLN A 176 -6.16 4.78 18.81
N PRO A 177 -5.94 5.90 19.52
CA PRO A 177 -5.35 5.80 20.84
C PRO A 177 -6.20 4.77 21.57
N ASP A 178 -5.55 3.77 22.16
CA ASP A 178 -6.15 2.97 23.20
C ASP A 178 -6.56 3.98 24.29
N ILE A 179 -7.74 4.58 24.12
CA ILE A 179 -8.51 5.04 25.25
C ILE A 179 -8.71 3.72 25.98
N LYS A 180 -7.86 3.49 26.99
CA LYS A 180 -8.15 2.57 28.07
C LYS A 180 -9.56 2.97 28.48
N LYS A 181 -10.57 2.31 27.90
CA LYS A 181 -11.95 2.49 28.30
C LYS A 181 -11.89 2.09 29.75
N GLU A 182 -11.95 3.09 30.64
CA GLU A 182 -12.20 2.79 32.04
C GLU A 182 -13.40 1.85 32.04
N PRO A 183 -13.32 0.69 32.72
CA PRO A 183 -14.44 -0.23 32.80
C PRO A 183 -15.70 0.59 33.10
N GLU A 184 -16.81 0.34 32.39
CA GLU A 184 -18.04 1.14 32.55
C GLU A 184 -18.48 1.24 34.03
N ILE A 185 -18.12 0.25 34.83
CA ILE A 185 -18.30 0.19 36.29
C ILE A 185 -17.60 1.36 37.01
N ILE A 186 -16.40 1.74 36.59
CA ILE A 186 -15.61 2.84 37.17
C ILE A 186 -16.19 4.20 36.77
N SER A 187 -16.64 4.35 35.52
CA SER A 187 -17.33 5.56 35.07
C SER A 187 -18.66 5.75 35.80
N LEU A 188 -19.46 4.68 35.93
CA LEU A 188 -20.71 4.69 36.70
C LEU A 188 -20.43 5.01 38.18
N ALA A 189 -19.40 4.40 38.79
CA ALA A 189 -19.05 4.65 40.18
C ALA A 189 -18.62 6.12 40.43
N LYS A 190 -17.86 6.73 39.51
CA LYS A 190 -17.50 8.16 39.60
C LYS A 190 -18.72 9.07 39.44
N GLU A 191 -19.67 8.71 38.59
CA GLU A 191 -20.92 9.47 38.39
C GLU A 191 -21.84 9.41 39.63
N TYR A 192 -21.93 8.25 40.28
CA TYR A 192 -22.80 8.06 41.46
C TYR A 192 -22.17 8.50 42.79
N PHE A 193 -20.85 8.36 42.96
CA PHE A 193 -20.16 8.58 44.25
C PHE A 193 -19.17 9.75 44.26
N GLY A 194 -18.96 10.43 43.13
CA GLY A 194 -17.93 11.48 42.97
C GLY A 194 -16.50 10.94 43.11
N ASP A 195 -15.50 11.83 43.09
CA ASP A 195 -14.05 11.51 43.10
C ASP A 195 -13.53 10.78 44.36
N LYS A 196 -14.39 10.20 45.20
CA LYS A 196 -14.04 9.49 46.44
C LYS A 196 -13.96 7.97 46.29
N VAL A 197 -13.80 7.44 45.08
CA VAL A 197 -13.61 6.01 44.86
C VAL A 197 -12.13 5.65 45.01
N THR A 198 -11.75 5.09 46.15
CA THR A 198 -10.42 4.48 46.34
C THR A 198 -10.51 2.97 46.13
N ILE A 199 -9.73 2.47 45.17
CA ILE A 199 -9.50 1.03 44.98
C ILE A 199 -8.53 0.60 46.09
N LYS A 200 -8.92 -0.36 46.94
CA LYS A 200 -7.96 -1.13 47.73
C LYS A 200 -7.61 -2.37 46.91
N GLU A 201 -6.32 -2.55 46.63
CA GLU A 201 -5.76 -3.83 46.17
C GLU A 201 -6.00 -4.95 47.19
#